data_AF-A0A6F8Y4W5-F1
#
_entry.id   AF-A0A6F8Y4W5-F1
#
_cell.length_a   1.000
_cell.length_b   1.000
_cell.length_c   1.000
_cell.angle_alpha   90.00
_cell.angle_beta   90.00
_cell.angle_gamma   90.00
#
_symmetry.space_group_name_H-M   'P 1'
#
loop_
_entity.id
_entity.type
_entity.pdbx_description
1 polymer ?
#
loop_
_entity_poly.entity_id
_entity_poly.type
_entity_poly.pdbx_seq_one_letter_code
_entity_poly.pdbx_strand_id
1 'polypeptide(L)'
;MSLTPGAHEPTRRQLSLFGVEAHDPRPADLAGLLAGPGEVVRMGGTARVSVEVDRAWRVHVLIAELALRGLQATWELATVEGQLVVRTAYATTLAALGAAWLRTTAKRPPPNFHLNGPRLRLWAAAAGGPDQHGYVLRLGAADEPWWESVGAALAALGLPAVLLGPRAGGPAYRITGRRRLGRLAELVGDRPAAAPPAEWPG
;
A
#
# COMPACT_ATOMS: atom_id res chain seq x y z
N MET A 1 -51.27 -19.93 45.61
CA MET A 1 -51.28 -20.92 44.51
C MET A 1 -50.70 -20.25 43.28
N SER A 2 -49.78 -20.97 42.66
CA SER A 2 -48.97 -20.63 41.48
C SER A 2 -49.81 -20.38 40.22
N LEU A 3 -49.32 -19.55 39.29
CA LEU A 3 -48.59 -19.97 38.08
C LEU A 3 -48.39 -18.77 37.13
N THR A 4 -47.13 -18.55 36.72
CA THR A 4 -46.72 -17.79 35.53
C THR A 4 -46.96 -18.62 34.27
N PRO A 5 -47.22 -17.99 33.11
CA PRO A 5 -46.18 -17.90 32.05
C PRO A 5 -46.21 -16.50 31.38
N GLY A 6 -45.17 -15.89 30.81
CA GLY A 6 -43.99 -16.42 30.13
C GLY A 6 -44.10 -16.13 28.63
N ALA A 7 -43.65 -14.97 28.12
CA ALA A 7 -43.47 -14.74 26.67
C ALA A 7 -42.50 -13.57 26.37
N HIS A 8 -41.21 -13.92 26.32
CA HIS A 8 -40.24 -13.60 25.27
C HIS A 8 -40.22 -12.16 24.72
N GLU A 9 -39.42 -11.34 25.38
CA GLU A 9 -38.81 -10.14 24.80
C GLU A 9 -38.05 -10.52 23.51
N PRO A 10 -38.29 -9.85 22.36
CA PRO A 10 -37.53 -10.17 21.16
C PRO A 10 -36.08 -9.83 21.43
N THR A 11 -35.24 -10.86 21.44
CA THR A 11 -33.80 -10.73 21.51
C THR A 11 -33.38 -9.75 20.43
N ARG A 12 -32.99 -8.54 20.86
CA ARG A 12 -32.39 -7.53 19.99
C ARG A 12 -31.22 -8.23 19.33
N ARG A 13 -31.39 -8.59 18.05
CA ARG A 13 -30.34 -9.18 17.23
C ARG A 13 -29.20 -8.16 17.29
N GLN A 14 -28.22 -8.46 18.12
CA GLN A 14 -27.00 -7.71 18.23
C GLN A 14 -26.29 -7.95 16.90
N LEU A 15 -26.53 -7.03 15.96
CA LEU A 15 -25.76 -6.92 14.74
C LEU A 15 -24.32 -6.69 15.21
N SER A 16 -23.53 -7.75 15.12
CA SER A 16 -22.11 -7.71 15.35
C SER A 16 -21.51 -6.83 14.27
N LEU A 17 -21.41 -5.53 14.56
CA LEU A 17 -20.69 -4.55 13.78
C LEU A 17 -19.19 -4.84 13.95
N PHE A 18 -18.72 -5.96 13.44
CA PHE A 18 -17.35 -6.05 12.96
C PHE A 18 -17.30 -5.30 11.63
N GLY A 19 -17.58 -3.99 11.70
CA GLY A 19 -17.19 -3.07 10.66
C GLY A 19 -15.69 -3.18 10.55
N VAL A 20 -15.22 -3.66 9.41
CA VAL A 20 -13.88 -3.38 8.92
C VAL A 20 -13.66 -1.90 9.21
N GLU A 21 -12.72 -1.56 10.11
CA GLU A 21 -12.39 -0.17 10.36
C GLU A 21 -12.01 0.44 9.01
N ALA A 22 -12.94 1.21 8.43
CA ALA A 22 -12.67 2.05 7.28
C ALA A 22 -11.71 3.13 7.78
N HIS A 23 -10.42 2.83 7.76
CA HIS A 23 -9.41 3.83 8.06
C HIS A 23 -9.45 4.85 6.93
N ASP A 24 -9.96 6.04 7.23
CA ASP A 24 -9.87 7.19 6.35
C ASP A 24 -8.44 7.32 5.80
N PRO A 25 -8.26 7.54 4.49
CA PRO A 25 -6.94 7.73 3.89
C PRO A 25 -6.14 8.81 4.61
N ARG A 26 -4.91 8.48 5.04
CA ARG A 26 -4.03 9.44 5.74
C ARG A 26 -2.68 9.57 5.06
N PRO A 27 -1.98 10.71 5.24
CA PRO A 27 -0.61 10.87 4.76
C PRO A 27 0.36 9.75 5.22
N ALA A 28 0.12 9.15 6.39
CA ALA A 28 0.93 8.04 6.90
C ALA A 28 0.83 6.75 6.06
N ASP A 29 -0.19 6.61 5.20
CA ASP A 29 -0.34 5.45 4.32
C ASP A 29 0.73 5.41 3.22
N LEU A 30 1.39 6.55 2.92
CA LEU A 30 2.48 6.60 1.95
C LEU A 30 3.66 5.72 2.37
N ALA A 31 3.70 5.22 3.60
CA ALA A 31 4.55 4.11 4.01
C ALA A 31 4.44 2.88 3.09
N GLY A 32 3.29 2.67 2.44
CA GLY A 32 3.13 1.64 1.41
C GLY A 32 3.95 1.88 0.15
N LEU A 33 4.07 3.16 -0.28
CA LEU A 33 4.97 3.52 -1.38
C LEU A 33 6.43 3.28 -0.97
N LEU A 34 6.79 3.65 0.27
CA LEU A 34 8.16 3.52 0.79
C LEU A 34 8.58 2.07 1.07
N ALA A 35 7.61 1.17 1.30
CA ALA A 35 7.86 -0.26 1.34
C ALA A 35 8.14 -0.84 -0.06
N GLY A 36 7.60 -0.20 -1.10
CA GLY A 36 7.88 -0.48 -2.50
C GLY A 36 8.99 0.44 -3.06
N PRO A 37 8.86 0.91 -4.32
CA PRO A 37 9.89 1.69 -4.98
C PRO A 37 9.82 3.20 -4.70
N GLY A 38 9.00 3.64 -3.75
CA GLY A 38 8.85 5.05 -3.40
C GLY A 38 10.03 5.56 -2.58
N GLU A 39 10.43 6.80 -2.83
CA GLU A 39 11.48 7.52 -2.15
C GLU A 39 10.93 8.65 -1.28
N VAL A 40 11.67 9.01 -0.22
CA VAL A 40 11.31 10.12 0.66
C VAL A 40 12.51 11.03 0.90
N VAL A 41 12.27 12.33 0.81
CA VAL A 41 13.25 13.38 1.13
C VAL A 41 12.67 14.34 2.17
N ARG A 42 13.54 14.93 2.98
CA ARG A 42 13.15 15.90 4.04
C ARG A 42 13.79 17.26 3.78
N MET A 43 13.09 18.33 4.10
CA MET A 43 13.60 19.71 4.02
C MET A 43 12.87 20.60 5.01
N GLY A 44 13.60 21.31 5.89
CA GLY A 44 13.01 22.38 6.72
C GLY A 44 11.75 21.98 7.51
N GLY A 45 11.72 20.78 8.12
CA GLY A 45 10.54 20.29 8.86
C GLY A 45 9.39 19.76 7.99
N THR A 46 9.59 19.67 6.67
CA THR A 46 8.67 19.03 5.72
C THR A 46 9.28 17.76 5.15
N ALA A 47 8.46 16.95 4.50
CA ALA A 47 8.93 15.86 3.66
C ALA A 47 8.16 15.82 2.34
N ARG A 48 8.76 15.15 1.36
CA ARG A 48 8.18 14.85 0.05
C ARG A 48 8.39 13.38 -0.25
N VAL A 49 7.38 12.74 -0.81
CA VAL A 49 7.47 11.37 -1.32
C VAL A 49 7.40 11.42 -2.84
N SER A 50 8.21 10.60 -3.50
CA SER A 50 8.17 10.40 -4.95
C SER A 50 8.20 8.92 -5.30
N VAL A 51 7.65 8.54 -6.44
CA VAL A 51 7.72 7.18 -6.94
C VAL A 51 7.79 7.18 -8.46
N GLU A 52 8.68 6.35 -9.01
CA GLU A 52 8.77 6.11 -10.44
C GLU A 52 7.77 5.01 -10.84
N VAL A 53 7.08 5.21 -11.96
CA VAL A 53 6.06 4.31 -12.49
C VAL A 53 6.21 4.12 -13.98
N ASP A 54 5.86 2.91 -14.43
CA ASP A 54 6.08 2.42 -15.80
C ASP A 54 4.89 2.65 -16.75
N ARG A 55 3.74 3.10 -16.23
CA ARG A 55 2.51 3.26 -17.01
C ARG A 55 1.71 4.47 -16.57
N ALA A 56 1.17 5.21 -17.54
CA ALA A 56 0.40 6.44 -17.30
C ALA A 56 -0.84 6.24 -16.40
N TRP A 57 -1.50 5.08 -16.47
CA TRP A 57 -2.65 4.80 -15.60
C TRP A 57 -2.30 4.86 -14.11
N ARG A 58 -1.07 4.47 -13.75
CA ARG A 58 -0.57 4.53 -12.36
C ARG A 58 -0.47 5.98 -11.88
N VAL A 59 -0.06 6.90 -12.76
CA VAL A 59 -0.04 8.34 -12.46
C VAL A 59 -1.44 8.81 -12.07
N HIS A 60 -2.45 8.50 -12.89
CA HIS A 60 -3.83 8.89 -12.60
C HIS A 60 -4.35 8.34 -11.26
N VAL A 61 -4.07 7.06 -10.98
CA VAL A 61 -4.44 6.45 -9.69
C VAL A 61 -3.72 7.13 -8.53
N LEU A 62 -2.40 7.31 -8.62
CA LEU A 62 -1.62 7.89 -7.54
C LEU A 62 -1.99 9.34 -7.28
N ILE A 63 -2.23 10.16 -8.31
CA ILE A 63 -2.70 11.54 -8.13
C ILE A 63 -4.04 11.57 -7.37
N ALA A 64 -4.99 10.70 -7.72
CA ALA A 64 -6.28 10.61 -7.03
C ALA A 64 -6.10 10.14 -5.57
N GLU A 65 -5.30 9.09 -5.34
CA GLU A 65 -5.02 8.56 -4.00
C GLU A 65 -4.29 9.56 -3.08
N LEU A 66 -3.40 10.38 -3.64
CA LEU A 66 -2.71 11.44 -2.91
C LEU A 66 -3.67 12.59 -2.58
N ALA A 67 -4.55 12.96 -3.51
CA ALA A 67 -5.57 13.98 -3.28
C ALA A 67 -6.56 13.58 -2.16
N LEU A 68 -6.96 12.31 -2.07
CA LEU A 68 -7.77 11.77 -0.96
C LEU A 68 -7.12 11.94 0.42
N ARG A 69 -5.79 12.08 0.45
CA ARG A 69 -4.99 12.29 1.67
C ARG A 69 -4.66 13.76 1.91
N GLY A 70 -5.24 14.67 1.12
CA GLY A 70 -4.98 16.11 1.18
C GLY A 70 -3.59 16.50 0.67
N LEU A 71 -2.94 15.64 -0.13
CA LEU A 71 -1.60 15.90 -0.63
C LEU A 71 -1.66 16.37 -2.08
N GLN A 72 -1.16 17.58 -2.33
CA GLN A 72 -0.91 18.06 -3.68
C GLN A 72 0.24 17.25 -4.30
N ALA A 73 0.08 16.86 -5.55
CA ALA A 73 1.07 16.07 -6.27
C ALA A 73 1.17 16.50 -7.72
N THR A 74 2.37 16.38 -8.28
CA THR A 74 2.67 16.59 -9.69
C THR A 74 3.29 15.34 -10.27
N TRP A 75 3.38 15.29 -11.59
CA TRP A 75 4.11 14.25 -12.28
C TRP A 75 4.98 14.86 -13.38
N GLU A 76 6.05 14.17 -13.73
CA GLU A 76 6.99 14.54 -14.78
C GLU A 76 7.52 13.29 -15.51
N LEU A 77 8.08 13.47 -16.70
CA LEU A 77 8.85 12.41 -17.36
C LEU A 77 10.13 12.19 -16.56
N ALA A 78 10.45 10.92 -16.28
CA ALA A 78 11.71 10.57 -15.65
C ALA A 78 12.87 10.72 -16.64
N THR A 79 14.10 10.75 -16.12
CA THR A 79 15.31 10.70 -16.94
C THR A 79 15.43 9.37 -17.68
N VAL A 80 14.91 8.29 -17.08
CA VAL A 80 14.83 6.97 -17.73
C VAL A 80 13.68 6.98 -18.73
N GLU A 81 13.99 6.66 -19.98
CA GLU A 81 13.02 6.67 -21.07
C GLU A 81 11.81 5.77 -20.77
N GLY A 82 10.61 6.31 -20.98
CA GLY A 82 9.35 5.60 -20.75
C GLY A 82 8.92 5.50 -19.28
N GLN A 83 9.69 6.04 -18.33
CA GLN A 83 9.28 6.12 -16.93
C GLN A 83 8.67 7.50 -16.60
N LEU A 84 7.75 7.50 -15.64
CA LEU A 84 7.07 8.68 -15.13
C LEU A 84 7.35 8.80 -13.64
N VAL A 85 7.55 10.01 -13.13
CA VAL A 85 7.73 10.24 -11.69
C VAL A 85 6.50 10.95 -11.15
N VAL A 86 5.84 10.37 -10.16
CA VAL A 86 4.80 11.05 -9.37
C VAL A 86 5.45 11.54 -8.08
N ARG A 87 5.20 12.80 -7.72
CA ARG A 87 5.77 13.38 -6.49
C ARG A 87 4.76 14.25 -5.77
N THR A 88 4.75 14.17 -4.45
CA THR A 88 4.02 15.14 -3.63
C THR A 88 4.72 16.50 -3.67
N ALA A 89 4.01 17.57 -3.33
CA ALA A 89 4.65 18.77 -2.82
C ALA A 89 5.38 18.45 -1.49
N TYR A 90 6.29 19.32 -1.07
CA TYR A 90 6.79 19.29 0.30
C TYR A 90 5.65 19.62 1.26
N ALA A 91 5.42 18.78 2.27
CA ALA A 91 4.33 18.93 3.22
C ALA A 91 4.80 18.67 4.66
N THR A 92 4.33 19.48 5.59
CA THR A 92 4.54 19.29 7.04
C THR A 92 3.81 18.04 7.55
N THR A 93 2.68 17.68 6.96
CA THR A 93 1.92 16.45 7.29
C THR A 93 2.70 15.17 6.98
N LEU A 94 3.70 15.23 6.10
CA LEU A 94 4.61 14.11 5.80
C LEU A 94 5.87 14.11 6.67
N ALA A 95 6.09 15.12 7.52
CA ALA A 95 7.32 15.26 8.29
C ALA A 95 7.58 14.06 9.22
N ALA A 96 6.54 13.57 9.90
CA ALA A 96 6.63 12.40 10.77
C ALA A 96 6.95 11.13 9.98
N LEU A 97 6.33 10.94 8.82
CA LEU A 97 6.64 9.82 7.93
C LEU A 97 8.09 9.87 7.46
N GLY A 98 8.54 11.03 6.99
CA GLY A 98 9.94 11.22 6.56
C GLY A 98 10.92 10.99 7.69
N ALA A 99 10.65 11.47 8.91
CA ALA A 99 11.52 11.24 10.07
C ALA A 99 11.59 9.77 10.49
N ALA A 100 10.50 9.02 10.36
CA ALA A 100 10.47 7.59 10.67
C ALA A 100 11.25 6.74 9.65
N TRP A 101 11.18 7.11 8.37
CA TRP A 101 11.75 6.32 7.27
C TRP A 101 13.15 6.72 6.83
N LEU A 102 13.53 8.00 6.97
CA LEU A 102 14.83 8.49 6.53
C LEU A 102 15.77 8.64 7.72
N ARG A 103 16.79 7.77 7.77
CA ARG A 103 17.89 7.84 8.74
C ARG A 103 19.15 8.29 8.02
N THR A 104 19.64 9.47 8.42
CA THR A 104 20.67 10.25 7.70
C THR A 104 20.27 10.45 6.23
N THR A 105 20.65 9.53 5.36
CA THR A 105 20.36 9.53 3.92
C THR A 105 19.74 8.22 3.42
N ALA A 106 19.70 7.17 4.25
CA ALA A 106 19.18 5.87 3.84
C ALA A 106 17.70 5.72 4.22
N LYS A 107 16.89 5.31 3.22
CA LYS A 107 15.50 4.89 3.43
C LYS A 107 15.50 3.53 4.12
N ARG A 108 14.72 3.40 5.19
CA ARG A 108 14.53 2.14 5.90
C ARG A 108 13.15 2.06 6.59
N PRO A 109 12.51 0.89 6.64
CA PRO A 109 11.31 0.72 7.44
C PRO A 109 11.60 1.01 8.93
N PRO A 110 10.67 1.68 9.66
CA PRO A 110 10.79 1.84 11.11
C PRO A 110 10.63 0.50 11.85
N PRO A 111 11.13 0.35 13.10
CA PRO A 111 11.13 -0.92 13.85
C PRO A 111 9.76 -1.60 14.03
N ASN A 112 8.67 -0.83 14.01
CA ASN A 112 7.29 -1.33 14.15
C ASN A 112 6.48 -1.14 12.85
N PHE A 113 7.18 -1.17 11.71
CA PHE A 113 6.54 -1.09 10.41
C PHE A 113 5.55 -2.24 10.24
N HIS A 114 4.34 -1.89 9.82
CA HIS A 114 3.29 -2.83 9.46
C HIS A 114 2.64 -2.37 8.17
N LEU A 115 2.06 -3.31 7.44
CA LEU A 115 1.19 -3.00 6.32
C LEU A 115 -0.27 -3.01 6.80
N ASN A 116 -1.12 -2.35 6.02
CA ASN A 116 -2.57 -2.39 6.15
C ASN A 116 -3.16 -2.22 4.73
N GLY A 117 -4.49 -2.25 4.60
CA GLY A 117 -5.17 -2.09 3.31
C GLY A 117 -4.75 -0.81 2.56
N PRO A 118 -4.88 0.39 3.17
CA PRO A 118 -4.48 1.64 2.52
C PRO A 118 -3.00 1.70 2.07
N ARG A 119 -2.06 1.15 2.87
CA ARG A 119 -0.64 1.05 2.48
C ARG A 119 -0.45 0.09 1.31
N LEU A 120 -1.09 -1.09 1.35
CA LEU A 120 -1.03 -2.06 0.26
C LEU A 120 -1.64 -1.50 -1.04
N ARG A 121 -2.72 -0.74 -0.93
CA ARG A 121 -3.37 -0.10 -2.07
C ARG A 121 -2.43 0.85 -2.81
N LEU A 122 -1.71 1.70 -2.07
CA LEU A 122 -0.71 2.59 -2.66
C LEU A 122 0.44 1.81 -3.31
N TRP A 123 0.90 0.74 -2.66
CA TRP A 123 1.95 -0.10 -3.23
C TRP A 123 1.49 -0.80 -4.52
N ALA A 124 0.28 -1.37 -4.55
CA ALA A 124 -0.30 -1.99 -5.73
C ALA A 124 -0.48 -0.98 -6.88
N ALA A 125 -0.95 0.24 -6.57
CA ALA A 125 -1.08 1.32 -7.54
C ALA A 125 0.27 1.69 -8.18
N ALA A 126 1.32 1.83 -7.38
CA ALA A 126 2.63 2.23 -7.89
C ALA A 126 3.38 1.09 -8.60
N ALA A 127 3.30 -0.12 -8.06
CA ALA A 127 4.26 -1.18 -8.38
C ALA A 127 3.67 -2.60 -8.37
N GLY A 128 2.34 -2.71 -8.30
CA GLY A 128 1.63 -3.99 -8.38
C GLY A 128 1.28 -4.38 -9.80
N GLY A 129 1.32 -5.66 -10.13
CA GLY A 129 0.82 -6.15 -11.41
C GLY A 129 0.66 -7.67 -11.47
N PRO A 130 -0.04 -8.18 -12.50
CA PRO A 130 -0.17 -9.61 -12.73
C PRO A 130 1.19 -10.20 -13.10
N ASP A 131 1.39 -11.44 -12.68
CA ASP A 131 2.51 -12.28 -13.06
C ASP A 131 1.96 -13.64 -13.47
N GLN A 132 2.71 -14.39 -14.29
CA GLN A 132 2.28 -15.70 -14.79
C GLN A 132 1.82 -16.66 -13.68
N HIS A 133 2.34 -16.50 -12.46
CA HIS A 133 2.04 -17.38 -11.32
C HIS A 133 1.27 -16.68 -10.18
N GLY A 134 0.81 -15.43 -10.37
CA GLY A 134 0.05 -14.71 -9.35
C GLY A 134 0.08 -13.20 -9.51
N TYR A 135 0.37 -12.50 -8.42
CA TYR A 135 0.46 -11.04 -8.39
C TYR A 135 1.79 -10.62 -7.77
N VAL A 136 2.46 -9.66 -8.39
CA VAL A 136 3.74 -9.14 -7.91
C VAL A 136 3.59 -7.73 -7.34
N LEU A 137 4.35 -7.45 -6.28
CA LEU A 137 4.55 -6.12 -5.71
C LEU A 137 6.04 -5.79 -5.81
N ARG A 138 6.42 -4.91 -6.74
CA ARG A 138 7.84 -4.58 -6.98
C ARG A 138 8.43 -3.76 -5.84
N LEU A 139 9.70 -4.00 -5.55
CA LEU A 139 10.48 -3.35 -4.49
C LEU A 139 11.46 -2.34 -5.10
N GLY A 140 11.95 -1.40 -4.29
CA GLY A 140 13.09 -0.57 -4.66
C GLY A 140 14.38 -1.39 -4.67
N ALA A 141 15.16 -1.30 -5.75
CA ALA A 141 16.42 -2.03 -5.88
C ALA A 141 17.47 -1.61 -4.83
N ALA A 142 17.46 -0.33 -4.43
CA ALA A 142 18.37 0.21 -3.42
C ALA A 142 18.01 -0.24 -1.98
N ASP A 143 16.86 -0.89 -1.78
CA ASP A 143 16.34 -1.26 -0.47
C ASP A 143 16.62 -2.70 -0.06
N GLU A 144 17.53 -3.39 -0.75
CA GLU A 144 17.88 -4.79 -0.51
C GLU A 144 18.08 -5.16 0.97
N PRO A 145 18.78 -4.35 1.79
CA PRO A 145 18.95 -4.64 3.22
C PRO A 145 17.65 -4.73 4.01
N TRP A 146 16.54 -4.22 3.48
CA TRP A 146 15.25 -4.11 4.16
C TRP A 146 14.14 -4.95 3.53
N TRP A 147 14.41 -5.67 2.44
CA TRP A 147 13.40 -6.49 1.79
C TRP A 147 12.78 -7.49 2.78
N GLU A 148 13.59 -8.24 3.54
CA GLU A 148 13.09 -9.20 4.53
C GLU A 148 12.12 -8.58 5.55
N SER A 149 12.38 -7.35 6.00
CA SER A 149 11.49 -6.62 6.92
C SER A 149 10.14 -6.29 6.27
N VAL A 150 10.15 -5.93 4.99
CA VAL A 150 8.93 -5.69 4.20
C VAL A 150 8.16 -7.01 3.98
N GLY A 151 8.87 -8.10 3.69
CA GLY A 151 8.29 -9.44 3.56
C GLY A 151 7.63 -9.94 4.84
N ALA A 152 8.25 -9.67 6.00
CA ALA A 152 7.65 -9.97 7.31
C ALA A 152 6.35 -9.20 7.54
N ALA A 153 6.30 -7.92 7.15
CA ALA A 153 5.07 -7.11 7.23
C ALA A 153 3.95 -7.64 6.31
N LEU A 154 4.28 -8.17 5.13
CA LEU A 154 3.31 -8.85 4.25
C LEU A 154 2.81 -10.16 4.87
N ALA A 155 3.72 -10.98 5.41
CA ALA A 155 3.37 -12.23 6.07
C ALA A 155 2.44 -11.99 7.27
N ALA A 156 2.66 -10.93 8.05
CA ALA A 156 1.81 -10.54 9.17
C ALA A 156 0.36 -10.18 8.76
N LEU A 157 0.14 -9.75 7.51
CA LEU A 157 -1.19 -9.53 6.94
C LEU A 157 -1.87 -10.80 6.39
N GLY A 158 -1.23 -11.97 6.53
CA GLY A 158 -1.68 -13.21 5.92
C GLY A 158 -1.36 -13.32 4.43
N LEU A 159 -0.40 -12.53 3.95
CA LEU A 159 0.07 -12.52 2.57
C LEU A 159 1.55 -12.96 2.48
N PRO A 160 1.93 -14.17 2.95
CA PRO A 160 3.29 -14.65 2.74
C PRO A 160 3.57 -14.71 1.24
N ALA A 161 4.69 -14.11 0.83
CA ALA A 161 5.06 -13.92 -0.56
C ALA A 161 6.50 -14.41 -0.80
N VAL A 162 6.77 -14.86 -2.02
CA VAL A 162 8.10 -15.27 -2.44
C VAL A 162 8.87 -14.05 -2.91
N LEU A 163 10.05 -13.81 -2.36
CA LEU A 163 10.96 -12.77 -2.85
C LEU A 163 11.57 -13.23 -4.19
N LEU A 164 11.36 -12.45 -5.23
CA LEU A 164 11.98 -12.62 -6.53
C LEU A 164 13.23 -11.75 -6.61
N GLY A 165 14.37 -12.34 -6.95
CA GLY A 165 15.58 -11.58 -7.26
C GLY A 165 15.56 -11.01 -8.69
N PRO A 166 16.57 -10.18 -9.06
CA PRO A 166 16.63 -9.51 -10.36
C PRO A 166 16.51 -10.44 -11.58
N ARG A 167 17.09 -11.65 -11.50
CA ARG A 167 17.06 -12.65 -12.58
C ARG A 167 15.71 -13.34 -12.77
N ALA A 168 14.78 -13.18 -11.82
CA ALA A 168 13.47 -13.82 -11.81
C ALA A 168 12.32 -12.82 -12.05
N GLY A 169 12.63 -11.64 -12.60
CA GLY A 169 11.67 -10.54 -12.77
C GLY A 169 11.52 -9.64 -11.54
N GLY A 170 12.46 -9.70 -10.59
CA GLY A 170 12.50 -8.87 -9.40
C GLY A 170 13.43 -7.64 -9.50
N PRO A 171 13.63 -6.91 -8.39
CA PRO A 171 13.20 -7.26 -7.05
C PRO A 171 11.70 -7.05 -6.81
N ALA A 172 11.00 -8.09 -6.35
CA ALA A 172 9.56 -8.05 -6.11
C ALA A 172 9.11 -9.15 -5.16
N TYR A 173 7.97 -8.96 -4.50
CA TYR A 173 7.25 -10.02 -3.81
C TYR A 173 6.17 -10.62 -4.70
N ARG A 174 6.21 -11.94 -4.93
CA ARG A 174 5.18 -12.69 -5.64
C ARG A 174 4.22 -13.36 -4.66
N ILE A 175 2.96 -12.99 -4.74
CA ILE A 175 1.85 -13.58 -4.00
C ILE A 175 1.16 -14.58 -4.92
N THR A 176 1.06 -15.84 -4.49
CA THR A 176 0.49 -16.94 -5.28
C THR A 176 -0.65 -17.63 -4.54
N GLY A 177 -1.56 -18.26 -5.29
CA GLY A 177 -2.64 -19.07 -4.74
C GLY A 177 -3.92 -18.28 -4.43
N ARG A 178 -5.06 -18.91 -4.74
CA ARG A 178 -6.39 -18.27 -4.77
C ARG A 178 -6.77 -17.56 -3.47
N ARG A 179 -6.57 -18.22 -2.32
CA ARG A 179 -6.91 -17.64 -1.00
C ARG A 179 -6.14 -16.35 -0.71
N ARG A 180 -4.84 -16.32 -1.02
CA ARG A 180 -3.98 -15.15 -0.79
C ARG A 180 -4.29 -14.03 -1.78
N LEU A 181 -4.56 -14.36 -3.03
CA LEU A 181 -4.99 -13.37 -4.03
C LEU A 181 -6.36 -12.75 -3.68
N GLY A 182 -7.33 -13.54 -3.22
CA GLY A 182 -8.59 -13.02 -2.70
C GLY A 182 -8.39 -12.09 -1.50
N ARG A 183 -7.53 -12.47 -0.55
CA ARG A 183 -7.19 -11.62 0.59
C ARG A 183 -6.49 -10.32 0.17
N LEU A 184 -5.60 -10.37 -0.83
CA LEU A 184 -4.96 -9.19 -1.38
C LEU A 184 -5.99 -8.25 -2.00
N ALA A 185 -6.93 -8.78 -2.80
CA ALA A 185 -8.01 -8.01 -3.41
C ALA A 185 -8.91 -7.35 -2.35
N GLU A 186 -9.29 -8.09 -1.30
CA GLU A 186 -10.04 -7.54 -0.15
C GLU A 186 -9.30 -6.37 0.53
N LEU A 187 -7.99 -6.54 0.78
CA LEU A 187 -7.20 -5.54 1.49
C LEU A 187 -6.93 -4.29 0.64
N VAL A 188 -6.64 -4.47 -0.65
CA VAL A 188 -6.38 -3.38 -1.59
C VAL A 188 -7.66 -2.63 -1.94
N GLY A 189 -8.79 -3.31 -1.92
CA GLY A 189 -10.11 -2.76 -2.21
C GLY A 189 -10.35 -2.52 -3.71
N ASP A 190 -11.47 -1.87 -4.00
CA ASP A 190 -12.01 -1.73 -5.35
C ASP A 190 -11.02 -1.12 -6.34
N ARG A 191 -11.03 -1.65 -7.56
CA ARG A 191 -10.19 -1.18 -8.66
C ARG A 191 -10.52 0.28 -9.00
N PRO A 192 -9.52 1.19 -9.00
CA PRO A 192 -9.70 2.53 -9.53
C PRO A 192 -10.10 2.49 -11.01
N ALA A 193 -10.99 3.38 -11.45
CA ALA A 193 -11.47 3.40 -12.84
C ALA A 193 -10.33 3.50 -13.88
N ALA A 194 -9.26 4.23 -13.56
CA ALA A 194 -8.10 4.40 -14.43
C ALA A 194 -7.25 3.12 -14.58
N ALA A 195 -7.27 2.22 -13.58
CA ALA A 195 -6.48 0.99 -13.64
C ALA A 195 -7.12 -0.03 -14.59
N PRO A 196 -6.38 -0.61 -15.55
CA PRO A 196 -6.90 -1.70 -16.38
C PRO A 196 -7.38 -2.89 -15.53
N PRO A 197 -8.45 -3.61 -15.93
CA PRO A 197 -8.98 -4.74 -15.14
C PRO A 197 -7.95 -5.81 -14.81
N ALA A 198 -7.06 -6.14 -15.75
CA ALA A 198 -6.04 -7.16 -15.55
C ALA A 198 -4.87 -6.74 -14.63
N GLU A 199 -4.74 -5.43 -14.33
CA GLU A 199 -3.59 -4.88 -13.60
C GLU A 199 -3.82 -4.78 -12.09
N TRP A 200 -5.08 -4.84 -11.66
CA TRP A 200 -5.47 -4.70 -10.25
C TRP A 200 -5.75 -6.06 -9.62
N PRO A 201 -5.44 -6.27 -8.32
CA PRO A 201 -5.80 -7.52 -7.65
C PRO A 201 -7.32 -7.67 -7.54
N GLY A 202 -7.86 -8.81 -7.99
CA GLY A 202 -9.29 -9.13 -7.96
C GLY A 202 -9.74 -9.68 -9.30
#